data_AF-A0A7V9BAY0-F1
#
_entry.id   AF-A0A7V9BAY0-F1
#
_cell.length_a   1.000
_cell.length_b   1.000
_cell.length_c   1.000
_cell.angle_alpha   90.00
_cell.angle_beta   90.00
_cell.angle_gamma   90.00
#
_symmetry.space_group_name_H-M   'P 1'
#
loop_
_entity.id
_entity.type
_entity.pdbx_description
1 polymer ?
#
loop_
_entity_poly.entity_id
_entity_poly.type
_entity_poly.pdbx_seq_one_letter_code
_entity_poly.pdbx_strand_id
1 'polypeptide(L)'
;MVERTMVGGFPVTVVNTRPDIGTPDVLDRLGAALDLLTRHVPHHARRMHRDFSGFLIERRAYRGAYLPQTRTCLVELTFIVNRAFSPAQVAATILHEAMHARLYARGIAINDGPRQERFCRQAEIDFGRMVEGGDAIVARALAALQLDDRGIAPTIDPTIAAARIASEDRAAGHS
;
A
#
# COMPACT_ATOMS: atom_id res chain seq x y z
N MET A 1 14.66 6.33 12.97
CA MET A 1 14.09 7.65 13.32
C MET A 1 12.57 7.59 13.18
N VAL A 2 11.81 8.26 14.05
CA VAL A 2 10.35 8.34 13.94
C VAL A 2 9.95 9.80 13.71
N GLU A 3 9.25 10.06 12.61
CA GLU A 3 8.77 11.39 12.24
C GLU A 3 7.24 11.38 12.08
N ARG A 4 6.59 12.49 12.42
CA ARG A 4 5.14 12.67 12.29
C ARG A 4 4.86 13.97 11.55
N THR A 5 4.00 13.90 10.55
CA THR A 5 3.66 15.04 9.69
C THR A 5 2.25 14.88 9.08
N MET A 6 1.87 15.79 8.21
CA MET A 6 0.64 15.76 7.43
C MET A 6 0.97 15.73 5.93
N VAL A 7 0.32 14.83 5.18
CA VAL A 7 0.43 14.77 3.70
C VAL A 7 -0.97 14.58 3.13
N GLY A 8 -1.38 15.41 2.16
CA GLY A 8 -2.70 15.30 1.54
C GLY A 8 -3.88 15.34 2.54
N GLY A 9 -3.71 16.01 3.68
CA GLY A 9 -4.71 16.05 4.76
C GLY A 9 -4.77 14.82 5.66
N PHE A 10 -3.84 13.86 5.52
CA PHE A 10 -3.72 12.70 6.40
C PHE A 10 -2.56 12.85 7.39
N PRO A 11 -2.73 12.44 8.65
CA PRO A 11 -1.61 12.19 9.55
C PRO A 11 -0.72 11.08 8.97
N VAL A 12 0.60 11.31 8.97
CA VAL A 12 1.59 10.34 8.48
C VAL A 12 2.64 10.14 9.56
N THR A 13 2.87 8.88 9.95
CA THR A 13 4.01 8.48 10.78
C THR A 13 5.01 7.72 9.92
N VAL A 14 6.26 8.18 9.88
CA VAL A 14 7.36 7.49 9.19
C VAL A 14 8.29 6.90 10.24
N VAL A 15 8.40 5.57 10.27
CA VAL A 15 9.38 4.82 11.06
C VAL A 15 10.50 4.41 10.11
N ASN A 16 11.48 5.30 9.95
CA ASN A 16 12.59 5.11 9.05
C ASN A 16 13.72 4.33 9.76
N THR A 17 13.94 3.09 9.34
CA THR A 17 15.03 2.21 9.83
C THR A 17 16.18 2.09 8.83
N ARG A 18 16.17 2.88 7.74
CA ARG A 18 17.12 2.81 6.63
C ARG A 18 17.83 4.16 6.46
N PRO A 19 19.11 4.29 6.87
CA PRO A 19 19.82 5.56 6.86
C PRO A 19 20.06 6.11 5.44
N ASP A 20 20.03 5.23 4.44
CA ASP A 20 20.14 5.56 3.00
C ASP A 20 18.84 6.12 2.39
N ILE A 21 17.73 6.11 3.13
CA ILE A 21 16.44 6.63 2.67
C ILE A 21 16.15 7.97 3.34
N GLY A 22 16.02 9.03 2.53
CA GLY A 22 15.55 10.32 3.01
C GLY A 22 14.06 10.33 3.30
N THR A 23 13.65 10.74 4.50
CA THR A 23 12.21 10.94 4.82
C THR A 23 11.52 11.92 3.85
N PRO A 24 12.15 13.02 3.37
CA PRO A 24 11.53 13.88 2.36
C PRO A 24 11.11 13.13 1.08
N ASP A 25 11.96 12.23 0.55
CA ASP A 25 11.64 11.44 -0.64
C ASP A 25 10.43 10.52 -0.43
N VAL A 26 10.29 9.95 0.77
CA VAL A 26 9.13 9.14 1.18
C VAL A 26 7.86 9.97 1.11
N LEU A 27 7.89 11.16 1.70
CA LEU A 27 6.73 12.05 1.81
C LEU A 27 6.33 12.61 0.44
N ASP A 28 7.28 13.01 -0.39
CA ASP A 28 7.04 13.51 -1.75
C ASP A 28 6.36 12.43 -2.61
N ARG A 29 6.84 11.18 -2.50
CA ARG A 29 6.26 10.06 -3.25
C ARG A 29 4.90 9.64 -2.72
N LEU A 30 4.66 9.72 -1.42
CA LEU A 30 3.32 9.56 -0.84
C LEU A 30 2.38 10.65 -1.37
N GLY A 31 2.81 11.92 -1.35
CA GLY A 31 2.04 13.05 -1.87
C GLY A 31 1.64 12.84 -3.33
N ALA A 32 2.60 12.51 -4.20
CA ALA A 32 2.35 12.23 -5.60
C ALA A 32 1.35 11.08 -5.82
N ALA A 33 1.39 10.04 -4.99
CA ALA A 33 0.43 8.95 -5.05
C ALA A 33 -0.99 9.39 -4.64
N LEU A 34 -1.11 10.19 -3.57
CA LEU A 34 -2.39 10.73 -3.11
C LEU A 34 -3.00 11.72 -4.12
N ASP A 35 -2.17 12.49 -4.81
CA ASP A 35 -2.62 13.39 -5.89
C ASP A 35 -3.21 12.61 -7.07
N LEU A 36 -2.60 11.47 -7.44
CA LEU A 36 -3.15 10.59 -8.48
C LEU A 36 -4.51 10.01 -8.08
N LEU A 37 -4.67 9.58 -6.83
CA LEU A 37 -5.97 9.09 -6.33
C LEU A 37 -7.03 10.20 -6.35
N THR A 38 -6.65 11.40 -5.93
CA THR A 38 -7.54 12.57 -5.93
C THR A 38 -7.98 12.93 -7.35
N ARG A 39 -7.07 12.84 -8.34
CA ARG A 39 -7.34 13.16 -9.74
C ARG A 39 -8.22 12.12 -10.43
N HIS A 40 -7.87 10.84 -10.33
CA HIS A 40 -8.48 9.80 -11.16
C HIS A 40 -9.63 9.06 -10.47
N VAL A 41 -9.59 8.95 -9.13
CA VAL A 41 -10.62 8.25 -8.34
C VAL A 41 -11.09 9.10 -7.14
N PRO A 42 -11.57 10.34 -7.36
CA PRO A 42 -11.86 11.30 -6.29
C PRO A 42 -12.88 10.81 -5.27
N HIS A 43 -13.79 9.92 -5.68
CA HIS A 43 -14.79 9.35 -4.77
C HIS A 43 -14.15 8.36 -3.77
N HIS A 44 -13.12 7.62 -4.17
CA HIS A 44 -12.32 6.79 -3.28
C HIS A 44 -11.43 7.66 -2.38
N ALA A 45 -10.75 8.66 -2.96
CA ALA A 45 -9.90 9.59 -2.21
C ALA A 45 -10.65 10.31 -1.07
N ARG A 46 -11.82 10.90 -1.36
CA ARG A 46 -12.67 11.51 -0.32
C ARG A 46 -13.08 10.51 0.76
N ARG A 47 -13.36 9.28 0.35
CA ARG A 47 -13.80 8.22 1.26
C ARG A 47 -12.67 7.76 2.19
N MET A 48 -11.42 7.79 1.73
CA MET A 48 -10.25 7.46 2.56
C MET A 48 -10.18 8.35 3.81
N HIS A 49 -10.54 9.64 3.77
CA HIS A 49 -10.57 10.48 4.97
C HIS A 49 -11.56 10.01 6.04
N ARG A 50 -12.60 9.27 5.66
CA ARG A 50 -13.55 8.66 6.59
C ARG A 50 -13.12 7.26 7.01
N ASP A 51 -12.38 6.53 6.19
CA ASP A 51 -12.07 5.12 6.43
C ASP A 51 -10.68 4.93 7.07
N PHE A 52 -9.74 5.85 6.82
CA PHE A 52 -8.41 5.88 7.42
C PHE A 52 -8.33 6.91 8.55
N SER A 53 -7.55 6.61 9.57
CA SER A 53 -7.09 7.56 10.60
C SER A 53 -5.73 8.16 10.25
N GLY A 54 -5.00 7.59 9.30
CA GLY A 54 -3.69 8.07 8.84
C GLY A 54 -2.87 7.02 8.10
N PHE A 55 -1.63 7.38 7.78
CA PHE A 55 -0.64 6.51 7.16
C PHE A 55 0.48 6.13 8.13
N LEU A 56 0.96 4.90 8.01
CA LEU A 56 2.19 4.42 8.63
C LEU A 56 3.15 3.99 7.53
N ILE A 57 4.35 4.56 7.52
CA ILE A 57 5.41 4.15 6.60
C ILE A 57 6.51 3.48 7.39
N GLU A 58 6.75 2.20 7.13
CA GLU A 58 7.75 1.40 7.85
C GLU A 58 8.19 0.17 7.03
N ARG A 59 9.25 -0.52 7.49
CA ARG A 59 9.71 -1.77 6.87
C ARG A 59 8.74 -2.92 7.13
N ARG A 60 8.30 -3.56 6.04
CA ARG A 60 7.45 -4.76 6.01
C ARG A 60 7.79 -5.65 4.82
N ALA A 61 7.30 -6.89 4.82
CA ALA A 61 7.52 -7.86 3.74
C ALA A 61 6.46 -7.77 2.64
N TYR A 62 5.50 -6.86 2.78
CA TYR A 62 4.40 -6.60 1.86
C TYR A 62 4.36 -5.10 1.57
N ARG A 63 3.84 -4.73 0.39
CA ARG A 63 3.87 -3.34 -0.11
C ARG A 63 2.94 -2.39 0.65
N GLY A 64 1.85 -2.92 1.18
CA GLY A 64 0.88 -2.18 1.97
C GLY A 64 -0.03 -3.13 2.74
N ALA A 65 -0.70 -2.57 3.74
CA ALA A 65 -1.75 -3.26 4.49
C ALA A 65 -2.67 -2.24 5.17
N TYR A 66 -3.97 -2.48 5.13
CA TYR A 66 -4.91 -1.81 6.01
C TYR A 66 -4.95 -2.51 7.38
N LEU A 67 -4.68 -1.74 8.43
CA LEU A 67 -4.71 -2.20 9.83
C LEU A 67 -6.04 -1.80 10.48
N PRO A 68 -7.02 -2.72 10.64
CA PRO A 68 -8.38 -2.33 11.01
C PRO A 68 -8.51 -1.77 12.43
N GLN A 69 -7.69 -2.23 13.37
CA GLN A 69 -7.74 -1.81 14.77
C GLN A 69 -7.38 -0.33 14.94
N THR A 70 -6.43 0.16 14.14
CA THR A 70 -5.97 1.56 14.17
C THR A 70 -6.49 2.36 12.98
N ARG A 71 -7.23 1.71 12.08
CA ARG A 71 -7.69 2.27 10.79
C ARG A 71 -6.54 2.92 10.02
N THR A 72 -5.36 2.31 10.06
CA THR A 72 -4.14 2.87 9.47
C THR A 72 -3.84 2.19 8.15
N CYS A 73 -3.49 2.97 7.13
CA CYS A 73 -2.93 2.44 5.90
C CYS A 73 -1.41 2.36 6.03
N LEU A 74 -0.86 1.14 6.07
CA LEU A 74 0.57 0.92 6.00
C LEU A 74 1.02 0.97 4.53
N VAL A 75 2.10 1.69 4.24
CA VAL A 75 2.83 1.58 2.97
C VAL A 75 4.30 1.30 3.28
N GLU A 76 4.89 0.34 2.57
CA GLU A 76 6.23 -0.14 2.91
C GLU A 76 7.33 0.84 2.51
N LEU A 77 8.28 1.06 3.43
CA LEU A 77 9.31 2.09 3.34
C LEU A 77 10.21 1.97 2.10
N THR A 78 10.69 0.79 1.76
CA THR A 78 11.58 0.62 0.59
C THR A 78 10.79 0.63 -0.72
N PHE A 79 9.59 0.07 -0.72
CA PHE A 79 8.66 0.06 -1.84
C PHE A 79 8.29 1.48 -2.25
N ILE A 80 7.91 2.33 -1.28
CA ILE A 80 7.44 3.67 -1.60
C ILE A 80 8.53 4.49 -2.26
N VAL A 81 9.82 4.38 -1.88
CA VAL A 81 10.92 5.16 -2.48
C VAL A 81 11.61 4.49 -3.67
N ASN A 82 11.43 3.19 -3.87
CA ASN A 82 12.09 2.47 -4.96
C ASN A 82 11.61 2.98 -6.33
N ARG A 83 12.55 3.53 -7.11
CA ARG A 83 12.31 4.14 -8.42
C ARG A 83 11.88 3.15 -9.51
N ALA A 84 12.06 1.85 -9.30
CA ALA A 84 11.48 0.82 -10.17
C ALA A 84 9.95 0.76 -10.07
N PHE A 85 9.35 1.33 -9.01
CA PHE A 85 7.91 1.50 -8.89
C PHE A 85 7.52 2.94 -9.17
N SER A 86 6.48 3.13 -9.98
CA SER A 86 5.93 4.46 -10.24
C SER A 86 5.07 4.94 -9.06
N PRO A 87 4.87 6.27 -8.90
CA PRO A 87 3.87 6.79 -7.96
C PRO A 87 2.46 6.22 -8.21
N ALA A 88 2.12 5.88 -9.46
CA ALA A 88 0.85 5.22 -9.78
C ALA A 88 0.76 3.82 -9.18
N GLN A 89 1.85 3.05 -9.13
CA GLN A 89 1.85 1.75 -8.45
C GLN A 89 1.71 1.89 -6.93
N VAL A 90 2.30 2.91 -6.32
CA VAL A 90 2.07 3.25 -4.91
C VAL A 90 0.61 3.62 -4.67
N ALA A 91 0.04 4.47 -5.54
CA ALA A 91 -1.37 4.86 -5.48
C ALA A 91 -2.30 3.66 -5.60
N ALA A 92 -2.02 2.71 -6.51
CA ALA A 92 -2.80 1.49 -6.65
C ALA A 92 -2.77 0.62 -5.38
N THR A 93 -1.61 0.53 -4.71
CA THR A 93 -1.52 -0.14 -3.40
C THR A 93 -2.35 0.57 -2.34
N ILE A 94 -2.30 1.91 -2.26
CA ILE A 94 -3.13 2.66 -1.30
C ILE A 94 -4.63 2.45 -1.60
N LEU A 95 -5.03 2.46 -2.88
CA LEU A 95 -6.41 2.19 -3.29
C LEU A 95 -6.84 0.78 -2.89
N HIS A 96 -5.97 -0.22 -3.06
CA HIS A 96 -6.21 -1.59 -2.61
C HIS A 96 -6.54 -1.63 -1.11
N GLU A 97 -5.71 -1.00 -0.28
CA GLU A 97 -5.97 -0.91 1.16
C GLU A 97 -7.24 -0.11 1.49
N ALA A 98 -7.57 0.91 0.70
CA ALA A 98 -8.82 1.64 0.85
C ALA A 98 -10.05 0.76 0.56
N MET A 99 -9.92 -0.23 -0.34
CA MET A 99 -10.98 -1.21 -0.58
C MET A 99 -11.15 -2.15 0.61
N HIS A 100 -10.06 -2.62 1.23
CA HIS A 100 -10.14 -3.38 2.49
C HIS A 100 -10.81 -2.58 3.59
N ALA A 101 -10.42 -1.32 3.79
CA ALA A 101 -11.05 -0.46 4.78
C ALA A 101 -12.54 -0.25 4.53
N ARG A 102 -12.93 -0.10 3.26
CA ARG A 102 -14.32 0.05 2.84
C ARG A 102 -15.15 -1.21 3.09
N LEU A 103 -14.57 -2.41 2.93
CA LEU A 103 -15.23 -3.68 3.24
C LEU A 103 -15.36 -3.85 4.76
N TYR A 104 -14.28 -3.58 5.50
CA TYR A 104 -14.26 -3.63 6.96
C TYR A 104 -15.30 -2.69 7.59
N ALA A 105 -15.38 -1.44 7.13
CA ALA A 105 -16.36 -0.46 7.60
C ALA A 105 -17.82 -0.87 7.34
N ARG A 106 -18.06 -1.85 6.46
CA ARG A 106 -19.39 -2.43 6.19
C ARG A 106 -19.65 -3.73 6.95
N GLY A 107 -18.73 -4.17 7.80
CA GLY A 107 -18.84 -5.45 8.51
C GLY A 107 -18.76 -6.66 7.59
N ILE A 108 -18.22 -6.50 6.36
CA ILE A 108 -18.01 -7.63 5.46
C ILE A 108 -16.82 -8.42 6.01
N ALA A 109 -17.12 -9.62 6.53
CA ALA A 109 -16.21 -10.42 7.32
C ALA A 109 -14.90 -10.77 6.58
N ILE A 110 -13.79 -10.70 7.32
CA ILE A 110 -12.40 -11.01 6.91
C ILE A 110 -12.26 -12.47 6.42
N ASN A 111 -13.25 -13.31 6.74
CA ASN A 111 -13.26 -14.75 6.57
C ASN A 111 -13.31 -15.20 5.10
N ASP A 112 -13.59 -14.29 4.16
CA ASP A 112 -13.60 -14.53 2.71
C ASP A 112 -12.49 -13.74 2.01
N GLY A 113 -11.25 -13.90 2.51
CA GLY A 113 -10.06 -13.23 2.00
C GLY A 113 -9.91 -13.29 0.48
N PRO A 114 -10.04 -14.45 -0.18
CA PRO A 114 -9.93 -14.55 -1.63
C PRO A 114 -10.94 -13.68 -2.39
N ARG A 115 -12.21 -13.64 -1.96
CA ARG A 115 -13.21 -12.78 -2.61
C ARG A 115 -12.94 -11.30 -2.37
N GLN A 116 -12.48 -10.93 -1.18
CA GLN A 116 -12.08 -9.55 -0.89
C GLN A 116 -10.93 -9.13 -1.78
N GLU A 117 -9.88 -9.95 -1.88
CA GLU A 117 -8.73 -9.69 -2.75
C GLU A 117 -9.17 -9.50 -4.19
N ARG A 118 -10.02 -10.38 -4.75
CA ARG A 118 -10.54 -10.22 -6.12
C ARG A 118 -11.27 -8.89 -6.32
N PHE A 119 -12.08 -8.48 -5.34
CA PHE A 119 -12.74 -7.18 -5.36
C PHE A 119 -11.74 -6.01 -5.31
N CYS A 120 -10.71 -6.10 -4.48
CA CYS A 120 -9.65 -5.09 -4.40
C CYS A 120 -8.83 -5.03 -5.70
N ARG A 121 -8.50 -6.17 -6.33
CA ARG A 121 -7.81 -6.25 -7.64
C ARG A 121 -8.63 -5.61 -8.76
N GLN A 122 -9.96 -5.72 -8.73
CA GLN A 122 -10.79 -5.05 -9.72
C GLN A 122 -10.63 -3.52 -9.65
N ALA A 123 -10.58 -2.95 -8.45
CA ALA A 123 -10.34 -1.51 -8.27
C ALA A 123 -8.94 -1.08 -8.77
N GLU A 124 -7.92 -1.93 -8.61
CA GLU A 124 -6.59 -1.70 -9.17
C GLU A 124 -6.61 -1.68 -10.71
N ILE A 125 -7.35 -2.59 -11.35
CA ILE A 125 -7.50 -2.63 -12.82
C ILE A 125 -8.18 -1.35 -13.31
N ASP A 126 -9.29 -0.97 -12.68
CA ASP A 126 -10.07 0.20 -13.08
C ASP A 126 -9.22 1.48 -12.95
N PHE A 127 -8.47 1.62 -11.86
CA PHE A 127 -7.53 2.73 -11.67
C PHE A 127 -6.38 2.69 -12.67
N GLY A 128 -5.75 1.52 -12.88
CA GLY A 128 -4.64 1.36 -13.81
C GLY A 128 -5.00 1.75 -15.24
N ARG A 129 -6.24 1.51 -15.67
CA ARG A 129 -6.74 1.93 -16.99
C ARG A 129 -6.94 3.45 -17.14
N MET A 130 -7.05 4.18 -16.02
CA MET A 130 -7.28 5.63 -16.02
C MET A 130 -5.99 6.45 -15.95
N VAL A 131 -4.87 5.84 -15.56
CA VAL A 131 -3.60 6.54 -15.28
C VAL A 131 -2.58 6.22 -16.36
N GLU A 132 -1.88 7.25 -16.83
CA GLU A 132 -0.76 7.12 -17.76
C GLU A 132 0.34 6.22 -17.16
N GLY A 133 0.82 5.25 -17.95
CA GLY A 133 1.79 4.26 -17.46
C GLY A 133 1.21 3.23 -16.48
N GLY A 134 -0.11 3.09 -16.42
CA GLY A 134 -0.81 2.15 -15.54
C GLY A 134 -0.74 0.68 -15.95
N ASP A 135 -0.09 0.34 -17.07
CA ASP A 135 -0.04 -1.04 -17.60
C ASP A 135 0.51 -2.05 -16.60
N ALA A 136 1.55 -1.67 -15.85
CA ALA A 136 2.13 -2.53 -14.81
C ALA A 136 1.16 -2.79 -13.64
N ILE A 137 0.22 -1.89 -13.37
CA ILE A 137 -0.83 -2.05 -12.35
C ILE A 137 -1.85 -3.06 -12.87
N VAL A 138 -2.33 -2.86 -14.09
CA VAL A 138 -3.33 -3.74 -14.74
C VAL A 138 -2.78 -5.16 -14.90
N ALA A 139 -1.57 -5.31 -15.44
CA ALA A 139 -0.93 -6.60 -15.65
C ALA A 139 -0.77 -7.38 -14.33
N ARG A 140 -0.30 -6.71 -13.27
CA ARG A 140 -0.16 -7.32 -11.94
C ARG A 140 -1.51 -7.76 -11.35
N ALA A 141 -2.53 -6.91 -11.47
CA ALA A 141 -3.85 -7.22 -10.92
C ALA A 141 -4.53 -8.36 -11.69
N LEU A 142 -4.43 -8.38 -13.03
CA LEU A 142 -4.92 -9.49 -13.85
C LEU A 142 -4.20 -10.80 -13.54
N ALA A 143 -2.88 -10.77 -13.38
CA ALA A 143 -2.11 -11.95 -12.99
C ALA A 143 -2.56 -12.50 -11.63
N ALA A 144 -2.82 -11.63 -10.65
CA ALA A 144 -3.34 -12.04 -9.35
C ALA A 144 -4.74 -12.68 -9.44
N LEU A 145 -5.61 -12.19 -10.33
CA LEU A 145 -6.95 -12.76 -10.54
C LEU A 145 -6.92 -14.17 -11.16
N GLN A 146 -5.82 -14.58 -11.79
CA GLN A 146 -5.64 -15.94 -12.30
C GLN A 146 -5.19 -16.95 -11.23
N LEU A 147 -4.85 -16.48 -10.02
CA LEU A 147 -4.44 -17.35 -8.94
C LEU A 147 -5.63 -18.06 -8.29
N ASP A 148 -5.36 -19.22 -7.70
CA ASP A 148 -6.29 -19.89 -6.81
C ASP A 148 -6.47 -19.11 -5.49
N ASP A 149 -7.36 -19.60 -4.63
CA ASP A 149 -7.68 -18.91 -3.38
C ASP A 149 -6.48 -18.77 -2.44
N ARG A 150 -5.56 -19.74 -2.44
CA ARG A 150 -4.33 -19.68 -1.64
C ARG A 150 -3.31 -18.70 -2.21
N GLY A 151 -3.25 -18.58 -3.53
CA GLY A 151 -2.33 -17.68 -4.22
C GLY A 151 -2.77 -16.22 -4.17
N ILE A 152 -4.07 -15.94 -4.30
CA ILE A 152 -4.57 -14.56 -4.28
C ILE A 152 -4.63 -13.98 -2.86
N ALA A 153 -4.91 -14.82 -1.86
CA ALA A 153 -4.94 -14.45 -0.45
C ALA A 153 -3.95 -15.32 0.35
N PRO A 154 -2.64 -15.11 0.18
CA PRO A 154 -1.63 -15.95 0.82
C PRO A 154 -1.57 -15.70 2.33
N THR A 155 -1.49 -16.78 3.11
CA THR A 155 -1.13 -16.69 4.53
C THR A 155 0.38 -16.48 4.65
N ILE A 156 0.78 -15.30 5.13
CA ILE A 156 2.19 -14.97 5.36
C ILE A 156 2.54 -15.25 6.82
N ASP A 157 3.56 -16.07 7.06
CA ASP A 157 4.16 -16.21 8.40
C ASP A 157 4.94 -14.94 8.76
N PRO A 158 4.52 -14.18 9.79
CA PRO A 158 5.17 -12.92 10.17
C PRO A 158 6.63 -13.09 10.59
N THR A 159 7.00 -14.24 11.17
CA THR A 159 8.34 -14.52 11.67
C THR A 159 9.31 -14.71 10.51
N ILE A 160 8.91 -15.51 9.53
CA ILE A 160 9.70 -15.77 8.32
C ILE A 160 9.85 -14.48 7.51
N ALA A 161 8.76 -13.70 7.39
CA ALA A 161 8.76 -12.40 6.73
C ALA A 161 9.76 -11.42 7.40
N ALA A 162 9.71 -11.29 8.72
CA ALA A 162 10.60 -10.41 9.47
C ALA A 162 12.08 -10.80 9.35
N ALA A 163 12.39 -12.10 9.39
CA ALA A 163 13.76 -12.60 9.26
C ALA A 163 14.38 -12.27 7.89
N ARG A 164 13.59 -12.38 6.81
CA ARG A 164 14.03 -12.02 5.44
C ARG A 164 14.37 -10.53 5.33
N ILE A 165 13.48 -9.66 5.80
CA ILE A 165 13.70 -8.20 5.82
C ILE A 165 14.99 -7.84 6.55
N ALA A 166 15.19 -8.41 7.75
CA ALA A 166 16.37 -8.12 8.55
C ALA A 166 17.68 -8.56 7.86
N SER A 167 17.63 -9.64 7.06
CA SER A 167 18.77 -10.08 6.26
C SER A 167 19.08 -9.13 5.10
N GLU A 168 18.05 -8.68 4.38
CA GLU A 168 18.19 -7.73 3.27
C GLU A 168 18.71 -6.37 3.75
N ASP A 169 18.20 -5.89 4.89
CA ASP A 169 18.65 -4.62 5.47
C ASP A 169 20.11 -4.67 5.91
N ARG A 170 20.57 -5.81 6.45
CA ARG A 170 22.00 -6.01 6.73
C ARG A 170 22.84 -5.97 5.46
N ALA A 171 22.41 -6.59 4.36
CA ALA A 171 23.17 -6.58 3.11
C ALA A 171 23.27 -5.16 2.52
N ALA A 172 22.19 -4.38 2.59
CA ALA A 172 22.15 -3.02 2.07
C ALA A 172 22.98 -2.01 2.91
N GLY A 173 23.07 -2.21 4.23
CA GLY A 173 23.86 -1.34 5.12
C GLY A 173 25.38 -1.50 5.04
N HIS A 174 25.89 -2.44 4.25
CA HIS A 174 27.32 -2.67 4.00
C HIS A 174 27.75 -2.32 2.56
N SER A 175 26.87 -1.67 1.78
CA SER A 175 27.12 -1.28 0.39
C SER A 175 27.39 0.22 0.27
#